data_AF-A0A8J6R705-F1
#
_entry.id   AF-A0A8J6R705-F1
#
_cell.length_a   1.000
_cell.length_b   1.000
_cell.length_c   1.000
_cell.angle_alpha   90.00
_cell.angle_beta   90.00
_cell.angle_gamma   90.00
#
_symmetry.space_group_name_H-M   'P 1'
#
loop_
_entity.id
_entity.type
_entity.pdbx_description
1 polymer ?
#
loop_
_entity_poly.entity_id
_entity_poly.type
_entity_poly.pdbx_seq_one_letter_code
_entity_poly.pdbx_strand_id
1 'polypeptide(L)'
;MSQFQIFDSVKTVDLVPLTEGGVAPEGTTGAIVEVFNEGEAFLIELFGQWVKYNNEGDFVPSTQDDPNAFMETLGVERVYPHQITLLAAARDVMGDRSSLRVLADELSDDLVAEVLDFAEFLQQRRQRQLPADA
;
A
#
# COMPACT_ATOMS: atom_id res chain seq x y z
N MET A 1 4.80 -15.10 12.54
CA MET A 1 4.92 -14.07 11.48
C MET A 1 3.75 -14.26 10.54
N SER A 2 2.97 -13.20 10.33
CA SER A 2 1.85 -13.21 9.38
C SER A 2 2.38 -13.49 7.97
N GLN A 3 1.61 -14.24 7.17
CA GLN A 3 1.93 -14.53 5.76
C GLN A 3 1.95 -13.26 4.89
N PHE A 4 1.20 -12.24 5.30
CA PHE A 4 1.06 -10.98 4.59
C PHE A 4 1.18 -9.79 5.56
N GLN A 5 1.58 -8.63 5.06
CA GLN A 5 1.75 -7.39 5.83
C GLN A 5 0.90 -6.26 5.26
N ILE A 6 0.72 -5.20 6.05
CA ILE A 6 0.08 -3.98 5.56
C ILE A 6 0.84 -3.45 4.35
N PHE A 7 0.10 -2.99 3.35
CA PHE A 7 0.55 -2.50 2.05
C PHE A 7 1.16 -3.54 1.11
N ASP A 8 1.14 -4.82 1.46
CA ASP A 8 1.39 -5.86 0.47
C ASP A 8 0.37 -5.74 -0.67
N SER A 9 0.86 -5.78 -1.90
CA SER A 9 0.02 -5.90 -3.08
C SER A 9 -0.37 -7.36 -3.25
N VAL A 10 -1.66 -7.61 -3.35
CA VAL A 10 -2.24 -8.94 -3.41
C VAL A 10 -3.14 -9.09 -4.62
N LYS A 11 -3.47 -10.33 -4.95
CA LYS A 11 -4.40 -10.68 -6.01
C LYS A 11 -5.39 -11.70 -5.50
N THR A 12 -6.68 -11.49 -5.76
CA THR A 12 -7.74 -12.44 -5.39
C THR A 12 -7.60 -13.75 -6.18
N VAL A 13 -7.88 -14.87 -5.54
CA VAL A 13 -7.89 -16.20 -6.19
C VAL A 13 -9.29 -16.67 -6.57
N ASP A 14 -10.32 -16.00 -6.06
CA ASP A 14 -11.73 -16.23 -6.34
C ASP A 14 -12.45 -14.89 -6.44
N LEU A 15 -13.73 -14.91 -6.87
CA LEU A 15 -14.57 -13.72 -6.83
C LEU A 15 -14.80 -13.26 -5.38
N VAL A 16 -14.78 -11.94 -5.18
CA VAL A 16 -15.05 -11.31 -3.88
C VAL A 16 -16.34 -10.49 -3.99
N PRO A 17 -17.41 -10.84 -3.26
CA PRO A 17 -18.60 -10.00 -3.16
C PRO A 17 -18.26 -8.66 -2.54
N LEU A 18 -18.76 -7.57 -3.13
CA LEU A 18 -18.55 -6.23 -2.62
C LEU A 18 -19.71 -5.82 -1.72
N THR A 19 -19.41 -5.15 -0.61
CA THR A 19 -20.40 -4.70 0.38
C THR A 19 -21.39 -3.71 -0.22
N GLU A 20 -20.93 -2.83 -1.11
CA GLU A 20 -21.76 -1.85 -1.84
C GLU A 20 -22.53 -2.47 -3.04
N GLY A 21 -22.38 -3.78 -3.25
CA GLY A 21 -22.99 -4.52 -4.34
C GLY A 21 -22.05 -4.74 -5.52
N GLY A 22 -22.32 -5.82 -6.27
CA GLY A 22 -21.43 -6.29 -7.33
C GLY A 22 -20.40 -7.30 -6.83
N VAL A 23 -19.45 -7.63 -7.70
CA VAL A 23 -18.39 -8.60 -7.42
C VAL A 23 -17.07 -8.11 -8.02
N ALA A 24 -15.99 -8.21 -7.26
CA ALA A 24 -14.65 -8.19 -7.83
C ALA A 24 -14.35 -9.59 -8.39
N PRO A 25 -13.95 -9.72 -9.67
CA PRO A 25 -13.67 -11.02 -10.27
C PRO A 25 -12.43 -11.70 -9.65
N GLU A 26 -12.26 -12.97 -9.99
CA GLU A 26 -10.98 -13.66 -9.76
C GLU A 26 -9.84 -12.87 -10.42
N GLY A 27 -8.74 -12.73 -9.69
CA GLY A 27 -7.57 -12.04 -10.18
C GLY A 27 -7.60 -10.52 -10.06
N THR A 28 -8.56 -9.95 -9.34
CA THR A 28 -8.54 -8.54 -8.98
C THR A 28 -7.36 -8.23 -8.08
N THR A 29 -6.60 -7.20 -8.43
CA THR A 29 -5.48 -6.71 -7.62
C THR A 29 -6.02 -5.85 -6.48
N GLY A 30 -5.37 -5.92 -5.33
CA GLY A 30 -5.66 -5.04 -4.20
C GLY A 30 -4.42 -4.77 -3.35
N ALA A 31 -4.59 -3.93 -2.34
CA ALA A 31 -3.59 -3.67 -1.31
C ALA A 31 -4.15 -3.99 0.08
N ILE A 32 -3.35 -4.63 0.92
CA ILE A 32 -3.73 -4.83 2.32
C ILE A 32 -3.69 -3.49 3.05
N VAL A 33 -4.80 -3.09 3.65
CA VAL A 33 -4.93 -1.86 4.44
C VAL A 33 -5.08 -2.13 5.93
N GLU A 34 -5.40 -3.36 6.33
CA GLU A 34 -5.44 -3.79 7.73
C GLU A 34 -5.16 -5.29 7.88
N VAL A 35 -4.49 -5.68 8.97
CA VAL A 35 -4.22 -7.08 9.34
C VAL A 35 -4.95 -7.37 10.66
N PHE A 36 -5.87 -8.34 10.65
CA PHE A 36 -6.61 -8.76 11.83
C PHE A 36 -5.99 -10.00 12.49
N ASN A 37 -6.00 -10.02 13.82
CA ASN A 37 -5.63 -11.19 14.64
C ASN A 37 -4.35 -11.89 14.16
N GLU A 38 -3.25 -11.15 13.99
CA GLU A 38 -1.96 -11.69 13.55
C GLU A 38 -1.99 -12.41 12.18
N GLY A 39 -2.96 -12.08 11.31
CA GLY A 39 -3.05 -12.61 9.95
C GLY A 39 -4.14 -13.65 9.74
N GLU A 40 -5.12 -13.79 10.65
CA GLU A 40 -6.31 -14.63 10.40
C GLU A 40 -7.21 -14.05 9.30
N ALA A 41 -7.24 -12.74 9.16
CA ALA A 41 -8.00 -12.03 8.12
C ALA A 41 -7.33 -10.71 7.76
N PHE A 42 -7.69 -10.16 6.60
CA PHE A 42 -7.13 -8.93 6.06
C PHE A 42 -8.26 -8.04 5.55
N LEU A 43 -8.12 -6.73 5.72
CA LEU A 43 -8.91 -5.76 4.98
C LEU A 43 -8.11 -5.38 3.74
N ILE A 44 -8.69 -5.54 2.55
CA ILE A 44 -8.05 -5.21 1.29
C ILE A 44 -8.84 -4.15 0.54
N GLU A 45 -8.14 -3.14 0.03
CA GLU A 45 -8.69 -2.24 -0.98
C GLU A 45 -8.52 -2.88 -2.36
N LEU A 46 -9.63 -3.14 -3.05
CA LEU A 46 -9.67 -3.79 -4.36
C LEU A 46 -9.70 -2.74 -5.48
N PHE A 47 -8.85 -2.93 -6.48
CA PHE A 47 -8.65 -1.97 -7.55
C PHE A 47 -9.28 -2.44 -8.87
N GLY A 48 -9.90 -1.50 -9.56
CA GLY A 48 -10.52 -1.68 -10.86
C GLY A 48 -9.57 -1.30 -11.99
N GLN A 49 -10.08 -0.55 -12.96
CA GLN A 49 -9.31 -0.04 -14.08
C GLN A 49 -8.81 1.38 -13.81
N TRP A 50 -7.88 1.85 -14.65
CA TRP A 50 -7.55 3.26 -14.68
C TRP A 50 -8.74 4.04 -15.21
N VAL A 51 -9.15 5.06 -14.46
CA VAL A 51 -10.28 5.94 -14.81
C VAL A 51 -9.87 7.39 -14.63
N LYS A 52 -10.66 8.29 -15.21
CA LYS A 52 -10.62 9.73 -14.91
C LYS A 52 -12.01 10.30 -14.90
N TYR A 53 -12.16 11.49 -14.34
CA TYR A 53 -13.42 12.24 -14.44
C TYR A 53 -13.61 12.79 -15.85
N ASN A 54 -14.83 12.64 -16.39
CA ASN A 54 -15.29 13.45 -17.51
C ASN A 54 -15.81 14.82 -17.01
N ASN A 55 -16.29 15.66 -17.92
CA ASN A 55 -16.85 16.99 -17.57
C ASN A 55 -18.16 16.92 -16.76
N GLU A 56 -18.80 15.75 -16.71
CA GLU A 56 -20.05 15.50 -16.00
C GLU A 56 -19.81 14.96 -14.58
N GLY A 57 -18.56 14.61 -14.25
CA GLY A 57 -18.18 14.04 -12.96
C GLY A 57 -18.24 12.52 -12.91
N ASP A 58 -18.43 11.84 -14.04
CA ASP A 58 -18.47 10.38 -14.13
C ASP A 58 -17.09 9.79 -14.43
N PHE A 59 -16.88 8.55 -13.98
CA PHE A 59 -15.68 7.77 -14.32
C PHE A 59 -15.75 7.29 -15.77
N VAL A 60 -14.71 7.62 -16.53
CA VAL A 60 -14.49 7.07 -17.87
C VAL A 60 -13.15 6.32 -17.92
N PRO A 61 -13.06 5.21 -18.69
CA PRO A 61 -11.81 4.48 -18.83
C PRO A 61 -10.66 5.37 -19.30
N SER A 62 -9.48 5.12 -18.73
CA SER A 62 -8.25 5.85 -19.02
C SER A 62 -7.05 4.91 -18.98
N THR A 63 -5.85 5.48 -19.04
CA THR A 63 -4.57 4.76 -18.95
C THR A 63 -3.68 5.40 -17.89
N GLN A 64 -2.74 4.63 -17.37
CA GLN A 64 -1.75 5.10 -16.39
C GLN A 64 -0.96 6.34 -16.85
N ASP A 65 -0.74 6.49 -18.15
CA ASP A 65 0.02 7.62 -18.72
C ASP A 65 -0.78 8.93 -18.77
N ASP A 66 -2.09 8.91 -18.49
CA ASP A 66 -2.89 10.14 -18.42
C ASP A 66 -2.69 10.82 -17.05
N PRO A 67 -2.25 12.08 -17.00
CA PRO A 67 -1.93 12.78 -15.74
C PRO A 67 -3.15 13.02 -14.84
N ASN A 68 -4.37 12.90 -15.37
CA ASN A 68 -5.60 13.03 -14.58
C ASN A 68 -6.22 11.67 -14.24
N ALA A 69 -5.59 10.56 -14.65
CA ALA A 69 -6.07 9.24 -14.33
C ALA A 69 -5.64 8.77 -12.95
N PHE A 70 -6.48 7.95 -12.35
CA PHE A 70 -6.21 7.24 -11.11
C PHE A 70 -6.80 5.83 -11.23
N MET A 71 -6.32 4.92 -10.39
CA MET A 71 -6.89 3.57 -10.32
C MET A 71 -8.21 3.64 -9.55
N GLU A 72 -9.29 3.13 -10.14
CA GLU A 72 -10.59 3.03 -9.47
C GLU A 72 -10.51 2.11 -8.26
N THR A 73 -11.15 2.49 -7.16
CA THR A 73 -11.40 1.60 -6.02
C THR A 73 -12.76 0.93 -6.21
N LEU A 74 -12.78 -0.40 -6.32
CA LEU A 74 -14.00 -1.19 -6.43
C LEU A 74 -14.69 -1.34 -5.07
N GLY A 75 -13.90 -1.51 -4.01
CA GLY A 75 -14.40 -1.71 -2.65
C GLY A 75 -13.28 -2.00 -1.66
N VAL A 76 -13.63 -1.98 -0.38
CA VAL A 76 -12.72 -2.32 0.72
C VAL A 76 -13.33 -3.49 1.47
N GLU A 77 -12.76 -4.68 1.27
CA GLU A 77 -13.40 -5.92 1.69
C GLU A 77 -12.53 -6.75 2.60
N ARG A 78 -13.17 -7.45 3.53
CA ARG A 78 -12.50 -8.43 4.38
C ARG A 78 -12.30 -9.73 3.61
N VAL A 79 -11.06 -10.22 3.61
CA VAL A 79 -10.68 -11.50 3.00
C VAL A 79 -9.84 -12.34 3.96
N TYR A 80 -9.73 -13.63 3.64
CA TYR A 80 -8.94 -14.60 4.38
C TYR A 80 -7.69 -15.02 3.61
N PRO A 81 -6.64 -15.54 4.29
CA PRO A 81 -5.38 -15.93 3.64
C PRO A 81 -5.53 -16.80 2.39
N HIS A 82 -6.50 -17.71 2.39
CA HIS A 82 -6.73 -18.63 1.28
C HIS A 82 -7.39 -17.98 0.05
N GLN A 83 -7.88 -16.75 0.16
CA GLN A 83 -8.57 -16.02 -0.92
C GLN A 83 -7.65 -15.09 -1.70
N ILE A 84 -6.39 -14.95 -1.28
CA ILE A 84 -5.44 -14.00 -1.85
C ILE A 84 -4.07 -14.64 -2.04
N THR A 85 -3.33 -14.08 -3.00
CA THR A 85 -1.91 -14.40 -3.24
C THR A 85 -1.10 -13.12 -3.24
N LEU A 86 0.15 -13.20 -2.77
CA LEU A 86 1.06 -12.06 -2.76
C LEU A 86 1.50 -11.79 -4.19
N LEU A 87 1.27 -10.57 -4.67
CA LEU A 87 1.74 -10.09 -5.97
C LEU A 87 3.09 -9.39 -5.83
N ALA A 88 3.23 -8.52 -4.83
CA ALA A 88 4.47 -7.83 -4.49
C ALA A 88 4.45 -7.43 -3.01
N ALA A 89 5.59 -7.51 -2.35
CA ALA A 89 5.68 -7.11 -0.94
C ALA A 89 5.59 -5.58 -0.83
N ALA A 90 5.10 -5.09 0.30
CA ALA A 90 4.99 -3.66 0.59
C ALA A 90 6.29 -2.92 0.25
N ARG A 91 7.44 -3.47 0.67
CA ARG A 91 8.77 -2.89 0.41
C ARG A 91 9.15 -2.76 -1.08
N ASP A 92 8.55 -3.55 -1.96
CA ASP A 92 8.84 -3.57 -3.39
C ASP A 92 7.99 -2.54 -4.15
N VAL A 93 6.83 -2.18 -3.58
CA VAL A 93 5.84 -1.27 -4.17
C VAL A 93 5.89 0.12 -3.52
N MET A 94 6.18 0.16 -2.22
CA MET A 94 6.35 1.37 -1.44
C MET A 94 7.77 1.89 -1.53
N GLY A 95 7.93 3.19 -1.78
CA GLY A 95 9.24 3.83 -1.65
C GLY A 95 9.77 3.80 -0.22
N ASP A 96 11.09 3.85 -0.06
CA ASP A 96 11.81 3.68 1.23
C ASP A 96 11.22 4.45 2.41
N ARG A 97 10.67 5.65 2.18
CA ARG A 97 10.05 6.48 3.23
C ARG A 97 8.77 5.86 3.80
N SER A 98 7.94 5.28 2.95
CA SER A 98 6.70 4.63 3.35
C SER A 98 7.02 3.32 4.08
N SER A 99 8.00 2.56 3.57
CA SER A 99 8.51 1.36 4.23
C SER A 99 9.07 1.66 5.63
N LEU A 100 9.82 2.76 5.79
CA LEU A 100 10.33 3.19 7.09
C LEU A 100 9.22 3.56 8.07
N ARG A 101 8.13 4.18 7.59
CA ARG A 101 6.97 4.53 8.43
C ARG A 101 6.28 3.28 8.98
N VAL A 102 6.04 2.28 8.14
CA VAL A 102 5.45 0.99 8.57
C VAL A 102 6.31 0.34 9.64
N LEU A 103 7.63 0.26 9.40
CA LEU A 103 8.55 -0.30 10.38
C LEU A 103 8.52 0.48 11.70
N ALA A 104 8.45 1.82 11.64
CA ALA A 104 8.38 2.66 12.83
C ALA A 104 7.12 2.41 13.67
N ASP A 105 5.97 2.13 13.05
CA ASP A 105 4.71 1.83 13.75
C ASP A 105 4.75 0.49 14.51
N GLU A 106 5.62 -0.44 14.12
CA GLU A 106 5.81 -1.75 14.78
C GLU A 106 6.86 -1.75 15.90
N LEU A 107 7.71 -0.72 15.96
CA LEU A 107 8.79 -0.62 16.93
C LEU A 107 8.30 -0.04 18.26
N SER A 108 8.96 -0.40 19.36
CA SER A 108 8.76 0.28 20.64
C SER A 108 9.37 1.69 20.62
N ASP A 109 8.86 2.59 21.46
CA ASP A 109 9.35 3.99 21.55
C ASP A 109 10.88 4.10 21.69
N ASP A 110 11.51 3.23 22.50
CA ASP A 110 12.97 3.20 22.67
C ASP A 110 13.71 2.88 21.35
N LEU A 111 13.18 1.95 20.54
CA LEU A 111 13.77 1.58 19.26
C LEU A 111 13.51 2.65 18.19
N VAL A 112 12.36 3.32 18.25
CA VAL A 112 12.08 4.49 17.39
C VAL A 112 13.06 5.61 17.69
N ALA A 113 13.39 5.85 18.97
CA ALA A 113 14.40 6.84 19.36
C ALA A 113 15.78 6.51 18.78
N GLU A 114 16.21 5.24 18.79
CA GLU A 114 17.47 4.83 18.14
C GLU A 114 17.48 5.10 16.63
N VAL A 115 16.35 4.86 15.94
CA VAL A 115 16.20 5.17 14.51
C VAL A 115 16.28 6.67 14.26
N LEU A 116 15.70 7.50 15.12
CA LEU A 116 15.78 8.96 15.04
C LEU A 116 17.22 9.44 15.22
N ASP A 117 17.93 8.97 16.25
CA ASP A 117 19.33 9.30 16.50
C ASP A 117 20.21 8.95 15.28
N PHE A 118 19.97 7.79 14.65
CA PHE A 118 20.66 7.39 13.44
C PHE A 118 20.34 8.32 12.25
N ALA A 119 19.07 8.68 12.07
CA ALA A 119 18.65 9.60 11.01
C ALA A 119 19.27 11.00 11.18
N GLU A 120 19.32 11.52 12.41
CA GLU A 120 20.00 12.77 12.74
C GLU A 120 21.51 12.69 12.45
N PHE A 121 22.15 11.59 12.82
CA PHE A 121 23.55 11.35 12.49
C PHE A 121 23.79 11.41 10.96
N LEU A 122 22.93 10.78 10.16
CA LEU A 122 23.02 10.82 8.70
C LEU A 122 22.85 12.25 8.15
N GLN A 123 21.92 13.02 8.71
CA GLN A 123 21.71 14.42 8.33
C GLN A 123 22.95 15.28 8.62
N GLN A 124 23.52 15.15 9.81
CA GLN A 124 24.74 15.86 10.20
C GLN A 124 25.93 15.45 9.32
N ARG A 125 26.07 14.15 9.01
CA ARG A 125 27.13 13.64 8.13
C ARG A 125 27.04 14.27 6.74
N ARG A 126 25.84 14.40 6.18
CA ARG A 126 25.63 15.05 4.88
C ARG A 126 25.99 16.53 4.91
N GLN A 127 25.61 17.24 5.98
CA GLN A 127 25.96 18.65 6.16
C GLN A 127 27.47 18.87 6.28
N ARG A 128 28.20 17.96 6.92
CA ARG A 128 29.67 18.00 7.01
C ARG A 128 30.39 17.64 5.71
N GLN A 129 29.71 16.99 4.76
CA GLN A 129 30.25 16.61 3.45
C GLN A 129 29.94 17.62 2.34
N LEU A 130 29.08 18.61 2.58
CA LEU A 130 28.89 19.74 1.66
C LEU A 130 30.09 20.68 1.80
N PRO A 131 30.86 20.95 0.72
CA PRO A 131 31.93 21.94 0.77
C PRO A 131 31.30 23.30 1.08
N ALA A 132 31.98 24.10 1.91
CA ALA A 132 31.52 25.40 2.37
C ALA A 132 31.45 26.48 1.28
N ASP A 133 31.67 26.14 0.01
CA ASP A 133 31.57 27.03 -1.14
C ASP A 133 30.75 26.35 -2.26
N ALA A 134 29.46 26.71 -2.32
CA ALA A 134 28.59 26.61 -3.49
C ALA A 134 27.73 27.88 -3.55
#